data_AF-A0A931ATM3-F1
#
_entry.id   AF-A0A931ATM3-F1
#
_cell.length_a   1.000
_cell.length_b   1.000
_cell.length_c   1.000
_cell.angle_alpha   90.00
_cell.angle_beta   90.00
_cell.angle_gamma   90.00
#
_symmetry.space_group_name_H-M   'P 1'
#
loop_
_entity.id
_entity.type
_entity.pdbx_description
1 polymer ?
#
loop_
_entity_poly.entity_id
_entity_poly.type
_entity_poly.pdbx_seq_one_letter_code
_entity_poly.pdbx_strand_id
1 'polypeptide(L)' 'MILMVKCLRCGHKLVLNVGEGGLEAASCSICGAPGVDLKLIGDVKKMMPDSELIAGVFGRVA' A
#
# COMPACT_ATOMS: atom_id res chain seq x y z
N MET A 1 -0.36 -4.67 -8.56
CA MET A 1 -1.60 -4.50 -7.75
C MET A 1 -1.23 -3.69 -6.52
N ILE A 2 -1.99 -2.65 -6.19
CA ILE A 2 -1.63 -1.75 -5.08
C ILE A 2 -2.30 -2.25 -3.81
N LEU A 3 -1.48 -2.72 -2.87
CA LEU A 3 -1.91 -3.31 -1.61
C LEU A 3 -1.52 -2.40 -0.44
N MET A 4 -2.41 -2.30 0.54
CA MET A 4 -2.14 -1.63 1.80
C MET A 4 -1.73 -2.67 2.83
N VAL A 5 -0.51 -2.55 3.33
CA VAL A 5 0.13 -3.54 4.20
C VAL A 5 0.60 -2.86 5.49
N LYS A 6 0.62 -3.59 6.59
CA LYS A 6 1.19 -3.15 7.86
C LYS A 6 2.42 -3.98 8.15
N CYS A 7 3.56 -3.31 8.35
CA CYS A 7 4.76 -4.00 8.82
C CYS A 7 4.57 -4.40 10.29
N LEU A 8 4.73 -5.68 10.59
CA LEU A 8 4.62 -6.22 11.95
C LEU A 8 5.86 -5.93 12.79
N ARG A 9 7.00 -5.63 12.15
CA ARG A 9 8.25 -5.25 12.83
C ARG A 9 8.24 -3.82 13.36
N CYS A 10 7.91 -2.86 12.49
CA CYS A 10 7.94 -1.43 12.86
C CYS A 10 6.54 -0.81 13.06
N GLY A 11 5.46 -1.58 12.84
CA GLY A 11 4.08 -1.13 13.04
C GLY A 11 3.53 -0.18 11.97
N HIS A 12 4.38 0.30 11.05
CA HIS A 12 3.99 1.28 10.04
C HIS A 12 3.08 0.67 8.96
N LYS A 13 2.14 1.50 8.48
CA LYS A 13 1.28 1.18 7.34
C LYS A 13 1.95 1.69 6.08
N LEU A 14 2.03 0.83 5.08
CA LEU A 14 2.70 1.06 3.81
C LEU A 14 1.75 0.71 2.67
N VAL A 15 1.84 1.46 1.59
CA VAL A 15 1.15 1.14 0.34
C VAL A 15 2.23 0.63 -0.61
N LEU A 16 2.15 -0.66 -0.95
CA LEU A 16 3.12 -1.31 -1.82
C LEU A 16 2.43 -1.71 -3.12
N ASN A 17 3.10 -1.41 -4.25
CA ASN A 17 2.68 -1.96 -5.53
C ASN A 17 3.35 -3.32 -5.71
N VAL A 18 2.54 -4.36 -5.55
CA VAL A 18 2.99 -5.74 -5.56
C VAL A 18 2.77 -6.29 -6.97
N GLY A 19 3.83 -6.79 -7.61
CA GLY A 19 3.76 -7.40 -8.95
C GLY A 19 3.35 -8.88 -8.90
N GLU A 20 3.70 -9.65 -9.94
CA GLU A 20 3.45 -11.10 -10.03
C GLU A 20 4.14 -11.94 -8.93
N GLY A 21 5.07 -11.35 -8.16
CA GLY A 21 5.76 -12.02 -7.04
C GLY A 21 5.06 -11.95 -5.68
N GLY A 22 3.93 -11.25 -5.56
CA GLY A 22 3.19 -11.17 -4.29
C GLY A 22 3.95 -10.46 -3.16
N LEU A 23 3.34 -10.47 -1.97
CA LEU A 23 3.81 -9.77 -0.78
C LEU A 23 5.16 -10.30 -0.27
N GLU A 24 5.44 -11.57 -0.55
CA GLU A 24 6.67 -12.29 -0.19
C GLU A 24 7.93 -11.67 -0.81
N ALA A 25 7.81 -11.15 -2.03
CA ALA A 25 8.90 -10.48 -2.74
C ALA A 25 9.06 -8.99 -2.35
N ALA A 26 8.15 -8.45 -1.55
CA ALA A 26 8.19 -7.06 -1.12
C ALA A 26 8.99 -6.93 0.20
N SER A 27 9.47 -5.72 0.48
CA SER A 27 10.14 -5.40 1.74
C SER A 27 9.63 -4.08 2.30
N CYS A 28 9.71 -3.93 3.62
CA CYS A 28 9.34 -2.70 4.30
C CYS A 28 10.33 -1.59 3.96
N SER A 29 9.88 -0.54 3.29
CA SER A 29 10.72 0.61 2.94
C SER A 29 11.23 1.43 4.14
N ILE A 30 10.69 1.19 5.34
CA ILE A 30 11.09 1.91 6.57
C ILE A 30 12.14 1.16 7.38
N CYS A 31 11.96 -0.15 7.61
CA CYS A 31 12.87 -0.94 8.45
C CYS A 31 13.57 -2.09 7.72
N GLY A 32 13.33 -2.25 6.42
CA GLY A 32 13.93 -3.32 5.60
C GLY A 32 13.37 -4.72 5.89
N ALA A 33 12.31 -4.85 6.69
CA ALA A 33 11.72 -6.14 7.02
C ALA A 33 11.23 -6.88 5.75
N PRO A 34 11.44 -8.20 5.65
CA PRO A 34 11.02 -9.00 4.50
C PRO A 34 9.50 -9.11 4.40
N GLY A 35 9.00 -9.54 3.25
CA GLY A 35 7.58 -9.66 2.93
C GLY A 35 6.77 -10.50 3.92
N VAL A 36 7.38 -11.50 4.52
CA VAL A 36 6.79 -12.35 5.57
C VAL A 36 6.37 -11.57 6.83
N ASP A 37 7.02 -10.43 7.09
CA ASP A 37 6.71 -9.50 8.19
C ASP A 37 5.68 -8.41 7.78
N LEU A 38 5.14 -8.48 6.56
CA LEU A 38 4.14 -7.54 6.05
C LEU A 38 2.75 -8.18 6.07
N LYS A 39 1.85 -7.63 6.89
CA LYS A 39 0.46 -8.08 6.98
C LYS A 39 -0.41 -7.27 6.03
N LEU A 40 -1.09 -7.91 5.09
CA LEU A 40 -2.11 -7.24 4.28
C LEU A 40 -3.24 -6.73 5.19
N ILE A 41 -3.52 -5.43 5.14
CA ILE A 41 -4.59 -4.79 5.93
C ILE A 41 -5.73 -4.27 5.06
N GLY A 42 -5.53 -4.16 3.74
CA GLY A 42 -6.56 -3.75 2.81
C GLY A 42 -6.03 -3.74 1.38
N ASP A 43 -6.95 -3.88 0.44
CA ASP A 43 -6.66 -3.66 -0.97
C ASP A 43 -7.20 -2.27 -1.33
N VAL A 44 -6.34 -1.40 -1.88
CA VAL A 44 -6.71 -0.01 -2.19
C VAL A 44 -7.81 0.02 -3.24
N LYS A 45 -7.84 -0.96 -4.14
CA LYS A 45 -8.87 -1.12 -5.18
C LYS A 45 -10.24 -1.48 -4.60
N LYS A 46 -10.30 -2.21 -3.48
CA LYS A 46 -11.56 -2.49 -2.76
C LYS A 46 -12.04 -1.34 -1.88
N MET A 47 -11.15 -0.49 -1.39
CA MET A 47 -11.54 0.67 -0.58
C MET A 47 -11.96 1.89 -1.41
N MET A 48 -11.63 1.94 -2.70
CA MET A 48 -12.09 2.97 -3.63
C MET A 48 -12.70 2.32 -4.87
N PRO A 49 -13.99 1.91 -4.83
CA PRO A 49 -14.72 1.49 -6.03
C PRO A 49 -15.05 2.66 -6.97
N ASP A 50 -14.95 3.91 -6.51
CA ASP A 50 -15.30 5.10 -7.28
C ASP A 50 -14.09 5.74 -7.96
N SER A 51 -14.03 5.50 -9.26
CA SER A 51 -13.05 5.99 -10.23
C SER A 51 -13.10 7.52 -10.48
N GLU A 52 -13.74 8.32 -9.61
CA GLU A 52 -14.01 9.75 -9.87
C GLU A 52 -13.44 10.74 -8.85
N LEU A 53 -12.80 10.29 -7.75
CA LEU A 53 -12.29 11.21 -6.71
C LEU A 53 -10.78 11.55 -6.80
N ILE A 54 -10.07 11.06 -7.83
CA ILE A 54 -8.65 11.38 -8.08
C ILE A 54 -8.49 12.39 -9.22
N ALA A 55 -9.46 13.31 -9.39
CA ALA A 55 -9.29 14.51 -10.20
C ALA A 55 -9.47 15.81 -9.38
N GLY A 56 -9.94 15.73 -8.13
CA GLY A 56 -10.38 16.91 -7.36
C GLY A 56 -9.51 17.32 -6.17
N VAL A 57 -8.63 16.46 -5.63
CA VAL A 57 -7.88 16.78 -4.39
C VAL A 57 -6.51 17.43 -4.64
N PHE A 58 -6.10 17.56 -5.91
CA PHE A 58 -5.09 18.56 -6.32
C PHE A 58 -5.72 19.77 -7.02
N GLY A 59 -7.05 19.92 -6.93
CA GLY A 59 -7.74 21.14 -7.27
C GLY A 59 -7.78 22.10 -6.09
N ARG A 60 -6.68 22.82 -5.83
CA ARG A 60 -6.70 24.22 -5.35
C ARG A 60 -5.29 24.83 -5.25
N VAL A 61 -5.07 25.80 -6.15
CA VAL A 61 -4.61 27.17 -5.87
C VAL A 61 -3.23 27.34 -5.20
N ALA A 62 -2.23 27.61 -6.02
CA ALA A 62 -1.44 28.85 -6.00
C ALA A 62 -0.85 29.09 -7.39
#